data_AF-A0A945FY64-F1
#
_entry.id   AF-A0A945FY64-F1
#
_cell.length_a   1.000
_cell.length_b   1.000
_cell.length_c   1.000
_cell.angle_alpha   90.00
_cell.angle_beta   90.00
_cell.angle_gamma   90.00
#
_symmetry.space_group_name_H-M   'P 1'
#
loop_
_entity.id
_entity.type
_entity.pdbx_description
1 polymer ?
#
loop_
_entity_poly.entity_id
_entity_poly.type
_entity_poly.pdbx_seq_one_letter_code
_entity_poly.pdbx_strand_id
1 'polypeptide(L)' 'MLIVKNPSDEKLQEIINISKDKAAKWIEDPETKDKYFWPFDQAFHVQVAKKLHIPKFEKGIATF' A
#
# COMPACT_ATOMS: atom_id res chain seq x y z
N MET A 1 -5.50 8.09 7.11
CA MET A 1 -4.72 6.96 6.55
C MET A 1 -4.35 7.31 5.12
N LEU A 2 -3.05 7.37 4.85
CA LEU A 2 -2.52 7.75 3.54
C LEU A 2 -2.41 6.48 2.68
N ILE A 3 -3.29 6.35 1.69
CA ILE A 3 -3.20 5.31 0.65
C ILE A 3 -2.90 6.03 -0.66
N VAL A 4 -1.85 5.61 -1.34
CA VAL A 4 -1.48 6.16 -2.65
C VAL A 4 -1.60 5.08 -3.70
N LYS A 5 -2.33 5.39 -4.78
CA LYS A 5 -2.51 4.53 -5.95
C LYS A 5 -1.37 4.77 -6.93
N ASN A 6 -0.72 3.70 -7.39
CA ASN A 6 0.39 3.70 -8.34
C ASN A 6 1.40 4.85 -8.10
N PRO A 7 1.98 4.95 -6.89
CA PRO A 7 2.96 5.99 -6.60
C PRO A 7 4.17 5.87 -7.52
N SER A 8 4.80 7.00 -7.84
CA SER A 8 6.17 7.02 -8.35
C SER A 8 7.16 6.52 -7.29
N ASP A 9 8.37 6.17 -7.69
CA ASP A 9 9.42 5.68 -6.78
C ASP A 9 9.73 6.72 -5.68
N GLU A 10 9.81 8.00 -6.03
CA GLU A 10 10.00 9.10 -5.07
C GLU A 10 8.85 9.13 -4.05
N LYS A 11 7.60 8.98 -4.51
CA LYS A 11 6.44 8.99 -3.62
C LYS A 11 6.40 7.75 -2.73
N LEU A 12 6.82 6.60 -3.26
CA LEU A 12 6.93 5.36 -2.49
C LEU A 12 7.99 5.50 -1.40
N GLN A 13 9.14 6.11 -1.70
CA GLN A 13 10.16 6.43 -0.69
C GLN A 13 9.61 7.34 0.41
N GLU A 14 8.81 8.36 0.08
CA GLU A 14 8.16 9.19 1.09
C GLU A 14 7.24 8.36 2.00
N ILE A 15 6.40 7.49 1.42
CA ILE A 15 5.48 6.61 2.17
C ILE A 15 6.26 5.69 3.13
N ILE A 16 7.34 5.08 2.64
CA ILE A 16 8.22 4.21 3.40
C ILE A 16 8.89 5.00 4.54
N ASN A 17 9.35 6.22 4.26
CA ASN A 17 10.05 7.06 5.24
C ASN A 17 9.16 7.58 6.36
N ILE A 18 7.85 7.70 6.13
CA ILE A 18 6.84 8.05 7.14
C ILE A 18 6.66 6.91 8.15
N SER A 19 6.89 5.66 7.75
CA SER A 19 6.77 4.51 8.64
C SER A 19 7.96 4.38 9.59
N LYS A 20 7.70 3.96 10.84
CA LYS A 20 8.76 3.68 11.83
C LYS A 20 9.63 2.51 11.38
N ASP A 21 9.01 1.49 10.78
CA ASP A 21 9.69 0.30 10.28
C ASP A 21 10.39 0.50 8.93
N LYS A 22 10.43 1.74 8.39
CA LYS A 22 10.98 2.04 7.06
C LYS A 22 10.44 1.07 5.99
N ALA A 23 9.12 0.87 6.02
CA ALA A 23 8.43 -0.04 5.14
C ALA A 23 7.04 0.51 4.75
N ALA A 24 6.54 0.05 3.62
CA ALA A 24 5.17 0.31 3.17
C ALA A 24 4.46 -1.02 2.92
N LYS A 25 3.18 -1.11 3.28
CA LYS A 25 2.32 -2.22 2.86
C LYS A 25 1.67 -1.87 1.53
N TRP A 26 1.41 -2.88 0.72
CA TRP A 26 0.69 -2.69 -0.53
C TRP A 26 -0.30 -3.81 -0.83
N ILE A 27 -1.34 -3.47 -1.60
CA ILE A 27 -2.20 -4.43 -2.29
C ILE A 27 -2.27 -4.13 -3.79
N GLU A 28 -2.39 -5.18 -4.59
CA GLU A 28 -2.68 -5.08 -6.02
C GLU A 28 -4.11 -5.55 -6.27
N ASP A 29 -4.86 -4.74 -7.02
CA ASP A 29 -6.14 -5.12 -7.59
C ASP A 29 -5.90 -5.98 -8.85
N PRO A 30 -6.30 -7.27 -8.87
CA PRO A 30 -6.08 -8.14 -10.02
C PRO A 30 -6.94 -7.76 -11.23
N GLU A 31 -8.05 -7.04 -11.03
CA GLU A 31 -8.96 -6.61 -12.10
C GLU A 31 -8.39 -5.40 -12.84
N THR A 32 -7.90 -4.39 -12.10
CA THR A 32 -7.38 -3.15 -12.71
C THR A 32 -5.86 -3.11 -12.84
N LYS A 33 -5.15 -4.05 -12.21
CA LYS A 33 -3.68 -4.07 -12.07
C LYS A 33 -3.10 -2.86 -11.34
N ASP A 34 -3.93 -2.15 -10.58
CA ASP A 34 -3.50 -1.02 -9.76
C ASP A 34 -2.90 -1.48 -8.44
N LYS A 35 -1.78 -0.86 -8.06
CA LYS A 35 -1.14 -1.07 -6.75
C LYS A 35 -1.43 0.10 -5.83
N TYR A 36 -1.83 -0.22 -4.62
CA TYR A 36 -2.12 0.75 -3.56
C TYR A 36 -1.11 0.57 -2.44
N PHE A 37 -0.44 1.64 -2.03
CA PHE A 37 0.61 1.63 -1.01
C PHE A 37 0.25 2.53 0.17
N TRP A 38 0.66 2.15 1.37
CA TRP A 38 0.51 2.94 2.59
C TRP A 38 1.61 2.61 3.60
N PRO A 39 1.88 3.48 4.60
CA PRO A 39 2.93 3.21 5.60
C PRO A 39 2.60 1.94 6.40
N PHE A 40 3.62 1.14 6.71
CA PHE A 40 3.47 -0.17 7.35
C PHE A 40 2.69 -0.10 8.67
N ASP A 41 2.87 0.97 9.44
CA ASP A 41 2.26 1.15 10.77
C ASP A 41 0.77 1.53 10.78
N GLN A 42 0.17 1.89 9.63
CA GLN A 42 -1.15 2.56 9.65
C GLN A 42 -2.35 1.60 9.58
N ALA A 43 -2.25 0.49 8.85
CA ALA A 43 -3.38 -0.43 8.67
C ALA A 43 -2.95 -1.82 8.17
N PHE A 44 -3.86 -2.78 8.33
CA PHE A 44 -3.75 -4.11 7.75
C PHE A 44 -4.30 -4.16 6.31
N HIS A 45 -3.76 -5.05 5.47
CA HIS A 45 -4.18 -5.22 4.08
C HIS A 45 -5.69 -5.44 3.94
N VAL A 46 -6.30 -6.25 4.82
CA VAL A 46 -7.74 -6.54 4.80
C VAL A 46 -8.58 -5.28 5.04
N GLN A 47 -8.11 -4.35 5.89
CA GLN A 47 -8.83 -3.10 6.15
C GLN A 47 -8.78 -2.18 4.94
N VAL A 48 -7.62 -2.11 4.27
CA VAL A 48 -7.44 -1.31 3.05
C VAL A 48 -8.26 -1.89 1.90
N ALA A 49 -8.20 -3.20 1.70
CA ALA A 49 -8.97 -3.89 0.67
C ALA A 49 -10.49 -3.69 0.84
N LYS A 50 -11.00 -3.82 2.08
CA LYS A 50 -12.41 -3.52 2.38
C LYS A 50 -12.78 -2.08 2.06
N LYS A 51 -11.91 -1.12 2.43
CA LYS A 51 -12.15 0.31 2.17
C LYS A 51 -12.14 0.64 0.67
N LEU A 52 -11.32 -0.05 -0.11
CA LEU A 52 -11.20 0.12 -1.56
C LEU A 52 -12.17 -0.76 -2.35
N HIS A 53 -13.00 -1.57 -1.68
CA HIS A 53 -13.89 -2.54 -2.31
C HIS A 53 -13.16 -3.54 -3.23
N ILE A 54 -11.96 -3.97 -2.85
CA ILE A 54 -11.15 -4.95 -3.59
C ILE A 54 -11.31 -6.32 -2.92
N PRO A 55 -12.22 -7.20 -3.40
CA PRO A 55 -12.56 -8.46 -2.73
C PRO A 55 -11.46 -9.52 -2.83
N LYS A 56 -10.67 -9.48 -3.91
CA LYS A 56 -9.50 -10.33 -4.14
C LYS A 56 -8.33 -9.42 -4.44
N PHE A 57 -7.23 -9.59 -3.71
CA PHE A 57 -6.05 -8.76 -3.88
C PHE A 57 -4.79 -9.58 -3.65
N GLU A 58 -3.74 -9.23 -4.37
CA GLU A 58 -2.39 -9.61 -3.96
C GLU A 58 -1.89 -8.61 -2.93
N LYS A 59 -0.96 -9.02 -2.08
CA LYS A 59 -0.43 -8.18 -1.01
C LYS A 59 1.07 -8.34 -0.89
N GLY A 60 1.70 -7.30 -0.37
CA GLY A 60 3.10 -7.40 0.03
C GLY A 60 3.54 -6.27 0.92
N ILE A 61 4.86 -6.21 1.08
CA ILE A 61 5.59 -5.20 1.81
C ILE A 61 6.67 -4.68 0.85
N ALA A 62 6.77 -3.36 0.75
CA ALA A 62 7.83 -2.68 0.05
C ALA A 62 8.80 -2.11 1.09
N THR A 63 10.07 -2.44 0.91
CA THR A 63 11.21 -1.90 1.64
C THR A 63 12.15 -1.28 0.62
N PHE A 64 12.90 -0.25 1.00
CA PHE A 64 13.93 0.35 0.18
C PHE A 64 15.31 -0.06 0.66
#